data_AF-A0A482TGK7-F1
#
_entry.id   AF-A0A482TGK7-F1
#
_cell.length_a   1.000
_cell.length_b   1.000
_cell.length_c   1.000
_cell.angle_alpha   90.00
_cell.angle_beta   90.00
_cell.angle_gamma   90.00
#
_symmetry.space_group_name_H-M   'P 1'
#
loop_
_entity.id
_entity.type
_entity.pdbx_description
1 polymer ?
#
loop_
_entity_poly.entity_id
_entity_poly.type
_entity_poly.pdbx_seq_one_letter_code
_entity_poly.pdbx_strand_id
1 'polypeptide(L)'
;MTFTGPNAVTWGEALAALRDNIDSISGWSIIDTSANGGATPLTAGEWFVLETPNGENHRLKIRDNRYSGGITMESGPSWDTANTTWEDRYANDIAQKTGSDGYGDPMAYAPDDRGGERMSMSHSVSYYLDYTESGWVFYAERNEGDGNDEDIAIGMAELSKTWDFDSAANRESNYATLWHAQAYDGDYDNREKRQWTNFLPAMSGTQSGSTHHGRGMVNPDNNYANYTTTDNVVASSQYRNNRNNDAIIGTHDLWIREESGQDASHEDTIQDSGANNLYKLLKAHNVAQVGIGMR
;
A
#
# COMPACT_ATOMS: atom_id res chain seq x y z
N MET A 1 10.69 -9.68 11.91
CA MET A 1 9.50 -8.83 11.74
C MET A 1 9.49 -7.79 12.84
N THR A 2 9.04 -6.58 12.52
CA THR A 2 8.90 -5.51 13.51
C THR A 2 7.60 -4.74 13.24
N PHE A 3 6.49 -5.20 13.84
CA PHE A 3 5.29 -4.36 13.92
C PHE A 3 5.56 -3.17 14.84
N THR A 4 5.32 -1.96 14.35
CA THR A 4 5.48 -0.71 15.10
C THR A 4 4.22 0.14 15.01
N GLY A 5 3.87 0.80 16.12
CA GLY A 5 2.75 1.73 16.19
C GLY A 5 1.70 1.41 17.28
N PRO A 6 0.79 2.36 17.57
CA PRO A 6 0.70 3.68 16.95
C PRO A 6 1.86 4.59 17.35
N ASN A 7 2.42 5.30 16.37
CA ASN A 7 3.42 6.34 16.58
C ASN A 7 2.82 7.69 16.14
N ALA A 8 2.63 8.59 17.10
CA ALA A 8 2.11 9.93 16.85
C ALA A 8 3.25 10.89 16.49
N VAL A 9 3.22 11.43 15.27
CA VAL A 9 4.26 12.29 14.69
C VAL A 9 3.64 13.25 13.67
N THR A 10 4.46 14.08 13.03
CA THR A 10 4.03 14.81 11.82
C THR A 10 4.06 13.91 10.58
N TRP A 11 3.33 14.30 9.54
CA TRP A 11 3.29 13.54 8.29
C TRP A 11 4.67 13.36 7.63
N GLY A 12 5.48 14.41 7.61
CA GLY A 12 6.86 14.33 7.10
C GLY A 12 7.73 13.35 7.90
N GLU A 13 7.57 13.31 9.21
CA GLU A 13 8.26 12.36 10.09
C GLU A 13 7.79 10.91 9.86
N ALA A 14 6.49 10.70 9.66
CA ALA A 14 5.95 9.37 9.37
C ALA A 14 6.49 8.80 8.05
N LEU A 15 6.59 9.63 7.01
CA LEU A 15 7.14 9.21 5.72
C LEU A 15 8.66 9.01 5.75
N ALA A 16 9.38 9.81 6.54
CA ALA A 16 10.80 9.58 6.79
C ALA A 16 11.02 8.26 7.52
N ALA A 17 10.19 7.94 8.52
CA ALA A 17 10.22 6.66 9.21
C ALA A 17 9.90 5.49 8.26
N LEU A 18 8.95 5.64 7.33
CA LEU A 18 8.68 4.64 6.30
C LEU A 18 9.95 4.35 5.46
N ARG A 19 10.58 5.40 4.91
CA ARG A 19 11.82 5.28 4.12
C ARG A 19 12.92 4.59 4.92
N ASP A 20 13.19 5.07 6.13
CA ASP A 20 14.32 4.63 6.95
C ASP A 20 14.13 3.19 7.46
N ASN A 21 12.88 2.78 7.76
CA ASN A 21 12.59 1.39 8.13
C ASN A 21 12.71 0.45 6.92
N ILE A 22 12.28 0.85 5.71
CA ILE A 22 12.47 0.04 4.49
C ILE A 22 13.96 -0.19 4.22
N ASP A 23 14.79 0.85 4.33
CA ASP A 23 16.24 0.74 4.13
C ASP A 23 16.93 -0.17 5.17
N SER A 24 16.27 -0.42 6.31
CA SER A 24 16.75 -1.31 7.35
C SER A 24 16.40 -2.79 7.12
N ILE A 25 15.52 -3.09 6.14
CA ILE A 25 15.13 -4.46 5.81
C ILE A 25 16.27 -5.13 5.04
N SER A 26 16.68 -6.32 5.48
CA SER A 26 17.68 -7.11 4.76
C SER A 26 17.29 -7.33 3.29
N GLY A 27 18.18 -6.98 2.37
CA GLY A 27 17.98 -7.15 0.93
C GLY A 27 17.20 -6.02 0.25
N TRP A 28 16.61 -5.10 1.00
CA TRP A 28 16.03 -3.87 0.46
C TRP A 28 17.03 -2.73 0.60
N SER A 29 16.94 -1.73 -0.27
CA SER A 29 17.78 -0.54 -0.16
C SER A 29 17.14 0.69 -0.77
N ILE A 30 17.50 1.87 -0.27
CA ILE A 30 17.22 3.15 -0.93
C ILE A 30 18.38 3.48 -1.86
N ILE A 31 18.15 3.34 -3.17
CA ILE A 31 19.19 3.52 -4.20
C ILE A 31 19.29 4.95 -4.72
N ASP A 32 18.24 5.75 -4.53
CA ASP A 32 18.19 7.14 -4.95
C ASP A 32 17.17 7.92 -4.11
N THR A 33 17.42 9.20 -3.87
CA THR A 33 16.51 10.07 -3.14
C THR A 33 16.80 11.53 -3.41
N SER A 34 15.75 12.35 -3.44
CA SER A 34 15.90 13.81 -3.43
C SER A 34 16.09 14.38 -2.02
N ALA A 35 15.83 13.60 -0.98
CA ALA A 35 15.90 14.05 0.40
C ALA A 35 17.36 14.11 0.85
N ASN A 36 17.75 15.19 1.53
CA ASN A 36 19.12 15.37 2.01
C ASN A 36 19.39 14.50 3.26
N GLY A 37 19.66 13.21 3.07
CA GLY A 37 20.09 12.27 4.11
C GLY A 37 18.97 11.61 4.93
N GLY A 38 19.35 10.59 5.70
CA GLY A 38 18.46 9.83 6.60
C GLY A 38 17.98 10.63 7.82
N ALA A 39 16.88 10.21 8.44
CA ALA A 39 16.25 10.80 9.65
C ALA A 39 15.69 12.23 9.56
N THR A 40 15.77 12.91 8.42
CA THR A 40 15.10 14.21 8.23
C THR A 40 13.64 13.99 7.85
N PRO A 41 12.67 14.71 8.47
CA PRO A 41 11.28 14.71 8.01
C PRO A 41 11.20 15.03 6.53
N LEU A 42 10.44 14.23 5.77
CA LEU A 42 10.26 14.48 4.36
C LEU A 42 9.39 15.72 4.13
N THR A 43 9.67 16.42 3.04
CA THR A 43 8.98 17.62 2.60
C THR A 43 8.23 17.40 1.29
N ALA A 44 7.28 18.29 0.98
CA ALA A 44 6.54 18.23 -0.27
C ALA A 44 7.48 18.37 -1.47
N GLY A 45 7.34 17.48 -2.46
CA GLY A 45 8.20 17.43 -3.65
C GLY A 45 9.32 16.40 -3.55
N GLU A 46 9.63 15.93 -2.34
CA GLU A 46 10.67 14.93 -2.14
C GLU A 46 10.21 13.52 -2.55
N TRP A 47 11.18 12.67 -2.87
CA TRP A 47 10.98 11.30 -3.29
C TRP A 47 12.16 10.42 -2.86
N PHE A 48 11.91 9.12 -2.84
CA PHE A 48 12.93 8.08 -2.67
C PHE A 48 12.60 6.89 -3.56
N VAL A 49 13.65 6.22 -4.03
CA VAL A 49 13.57 5.01 -4.84
C VAL A 49 14.13 3.86 -4.02
N LEU A 50 13.28 2.87 -3.78
CA LEU A 50 13.70 1.61 -3.20
C LEU A 50 14.05 0.61 -4.30
N GLU A 51 15.02 -0.25 -4.01
CA GLU A 51 15.33 -1.46 -4.74
C GLU A 51 14.97 -2.67 -3.87
N THR A 52 14.20 -3.58 -4.44
CA THR A 52 13.79 -4.83 -3.82
C THR A 52 14.89 -5.88 -3.90
N PRO A 53 14.83 -6.97 -3.10
CA PRO A 53 15.79 -8.07 -3.15
C PRO A 53 16.02 -8.72 -4.53
N ASN A 54 15.05 -8.62 -5.45
CA ASN A 54 15.16 -9.15 -6.81
C ASN A 54 15.58 -8.09 -7.85
N GLY A 55 15.88 -6.86 -7.43
CA GLY A 55 16.33 -5.77 -8.30
C GLY A 55 15.22 -4.97 -8.99
N GLU A 56 13.94 -5.13 -8.61
CA GLU A 56 12.88 -4.22 -9.06
C GLU A 56 12.97 -2.89 -8.30
N ASN A 57 12.68 -1.78 -8.98
CA ASN A 57 12.74 -0.46 -8.39
C ASN A 57 11.34 0.14 -8.22
N HIS A 58 11.13 0.85 -7.12
CA HIS A 58 9.87 1.53 -6.83
C HIS A 58 10.14 2.93 -6.29
N ARG A 59 9.51 3.94 -6.90
CA ARG A 59 9.65 5.33 -6.48
C ARG A 59 8.41 5.77 -5.72
N LEU A 60 8.60 6.19 -4.47
CA LEU A 60 7.59 6.93 -3.72
C LEU A 60 7.90 8.42 -3.83
N LYS A 61 6.93 9.20 -4.30
CA LYS A 61 7.06 10.66 -4.47
C LYS A 61 5.95 11.38 -3.73
N ILE A 62 6.34 12.38 -2.94
CA ILE A 62 5.46 13.33 -2.28
C ILE A 62 5.25 14.49 -3.25
N ARG A 63 4.01 14.83 -3.56
CA ARG A 63 3.69 15.94 -4.45
C ARG A 63 3.91 17.29 -3.74
N ASP A 64 4.25 18.30 -4.52
CA ASP A 64 4.43 19.73 -4.14
C ASP A 64 3.46 20.67 -4.87
N ASN A 65 2.59 20.11 -5.71
CA ASN A 65 1.72 20.85 -6.61
C ASN A 65 0.28 20.91 -6.05
N ARG A 66 -0.72 20.82 -6.95
CA ARG A 66 -2.14 20.74 -6.60
C ARG A 66 -2.44 19.68 -5.52
N TYR A 67 -1.64 18.62 -5.46
CA TYR A 67 -1.79 17.51 -4.51
C TYR A 67 -0.72 17.51 -3.41
N SER A 68 -0.22 18.68 -3.01
CA SER A 68 0.86 18.80 -2.01
C SER A 68 0.65 17.89 -0.79
N GLY A 69 1.70 17.17 -0.39
CA GLY A 69 1.69 16.19 0.71
C GLY A 69 1.12 14.81 0.36
N GLY A 70 0.45 14.67 -0.80
CA GLY A 70 -0.01 13.40 -1.33
C GLY A 70 1.13 12.56 -1.91
N ILE A 71 1.03 11.24 -1.74
CA ILE A 71 1.98 10.24 -2.23
C ILE A 71 1.53 9.70 -3.59
N THR A 72 2.48 9.50 -4.48
CA THR A 72 2.36 8.64 -5.66
C THR A 72 3.41 7.56 -5.63
N MET A 73 3.08 6.39 -6.16
CA MET A 73 4.04 5.30 -6.30
C MET A 73 4.17 4.88 -7.76
N GLU A 74 5.41 4.79 -8.21
CA GLU A 74 5.80 4.32 -9.54
C GLU A 74 6.67 3.09 -9.41
N SER A 75 6.69 2.24 -10.43
CA SER A 75 7.39 0.96 -10.34
C SER A 75 7.92 0.53 -11.69
N GLY A 76 9.06 -0.15 -11.68
CA GLY A 76 9.71 -0.59 -12.90
C GLY A 76 10.90 -1.51 -12.63
N PRO A 77 11.36 -2.25 -13.64
CA PRO A 77 12.56 -3.08 -13.51
C PRO A 77 13.88 -2.31 -13.41
N SER A 78 13.93 -1.04 -13.85
CA SER A 78 15.20 -0.29 -13.85
C SER A 78 15.03 1.22 -13.65
N TRP A 79 15.71 1.73 -12.63
CA TRP A 79 15.90 3.14 -12.35
C TRP A 79 17.36 3.55 -12.56
N ASP A 80 17.59 4.59 -13.36
CA ASP A 80 18.91 5.19 -13.55
C ASP A 80 19.16 6.25 -12.49
N THR A 81 19.92 5.86 -11.45
CA THR A 81 20.32 6.71 -10.33
C THR A 81 21.27 7.84 -10.77
N ALA A 82 21.98 7.69 -11.89
CA ALA A 82 22.92 8.71 -12.36
C ALA A 82 22.21 9.89 -13.03
N ASN A 83 21.08 9.62 -13.71
CA ASN A 83 20.27 10.62 -14.38
C ASN A 83 18.92 10.90 -13.68
N THR A 84 18.62 10.22 -12.57
CA THR A 84 17.37 10.35 -11.78
C THR A 84 16.11 10.12 -12.64
N THR A 85 16.10 9.04 -13.43
CA THR A 85 15.01 8.73 -14.37
C THR A 85 14.75 7.22 -14.48
N TRP A 86 13.57 6.86 -14.97
CA TRP A 86 13.28 5.47 -15.35
C TRP A 86 14.01 5.12 -16.65
N GLU A 87 14.78 4.03 -16.63
CA GLU A 87 15.23 3.34 -17.86
C GLU A 87 14.12 2.42 -18.38
N ASP A 88 13.47 1.71 -17.47
CA ASP A 88 12.36 0.83 -17.75
C ASP A 88 11.31 0.93 -16.63
N ARG A 89 10.13 1.43 -16.98
CA ARG A 89 8.99 1.60 -16.08
C ARG A 89 7.87 0.66 -16.50
N TYR A 90 7.17 0.06 -15.54
CA TYR A 90 5.96 -0.69 -15.86
C TYR A 90 4.89 0.25 -16.44
N ALA A 91 4.27 -0.18 -17.54
CA ALA A 91 3.30 0.61 -18.28
C ALA A 91 1.94 0.81 -17.56
N ASN A 92 1.78 0.31 -16.34
CA ASN A 92 0.52 0.35 -15.59
C ASN A 92 0.74 0.42 -14.07
N ASP A 93 1.82 1.08 -13.65
CA ASP A 93 2.03 1.27 -12.22
C ASP A 93 0.91 2.10 -11.56
N ILE A 94 0.90 2.10 -10.23
CA ILE A 94 -0.16 2.69 -9.40
C ILE A 94 -0.43 4.14 -9.78
N ALA A 95 0.61 4.96 -9.94
CA ALA A 95 0.47 6.35 -10.33
C ALA A 95 -0.31 6.56 -11.64
N GLN A 96 -0.34 5.60 -12.55
CA GLN A 96 -1.13 5.67 -13.78
C GLN A 96 -2.58 5.18 -13.61
N LYS A 97 -2.86 4.33 -12.62
CA LYS A 97 -4.19 3.73 -12.37
C LYS A 97 -4.99 4.41 -11.29
N THR A 98 -4.32 5.14 -10.40
CA THR A 98 -4.94 5.93 -9.35
C THR A 98 -5.78 7.09 -9.89
N GLY A 99 -5.82 7.30 -11.20
CA GLY A 99 -6.77 8.21 -11.84
C GLY A 99 -6.12 9.50 -12.29
N SER A 100 -6.83 10.14 -13.21
CA SER A 100 -6.54 11.47 -13.72
C SER A 100 -7.59 12.41 -13.13
N ASP A 101 -7.17 13.58 -12.69
CA ASP A 101 -8.06 14.61 -12.13
C ASP A 101 -8.95 15.29 -13.18
N GLY A 102 -9.00 14.75 -14.40
CA GLY A 102 -9.69 15.35 -15.54
C GLY A 102 -8.87 16.43 -16.25
N TYR A 103 -7.73 16.85 -15.70
CA TYR A 103 -6.81 17.84 -16.28
C TYR A 103 -5.48 17.24 -16.76
N GLY A 104 -5.33 15.91 -16.65
CA GLY A 104 -4.16 15.19 -17.15
C GLY A 104 -3.04 15.00 -16.12
N ASP A 105 -3.28 15.36 -14.86
CA ASP A 105 -2.31 15.15 -13.78
C ASP A 105 -2.56 13.81 -13.06
N PRO A 106 -1.53 12.98 -12.83
CA PRO A 106 -1.67 11.76 -12.04
C PRO A 106 -1.93 12.10 -10.58
N MET A 107 -3.01 11.56 -10.03
CA MET A 107 -3.48 11.82 -8.66
C MET A 107 -2.48 11.34 -7.59
N ALA A 108 -2.55 11.94 -6.39
CA ALA A 108 -1.76 11.56 -5.22
C ALA A 108 -2.62 11.50 -3.95
N TYR A 109 -2.15 10.76 -2.94
CA TYR A 109 -2.98 10.32 -1.81
C TYR A 109 -2.33 10.64 -0.48
N ALA A 110 -3.13 11.11 0.46
CA ALA A 110 -2.76 11.38 1.82
C ALA A 110 -3.94 11.02 2.74
N PRO A 111 -3.73 10.92 4.06
CA PRO A 111 -4.81 10.73 5.04
C PRO A 111 -5.73 11.99 5.23
N ASP A 112 -5.98 12.79 4.18
CA ASP A 112 -6.69 14.10 4.19
C ASP A 112 -7.13 14.49 2.75
N ASP A 113 -8.13 15.33 2.41
CA ASP A 113 -9.13 16.17 3.12
C ASP A 113 -10.47 16.12 2.35
N ARG A 114 -11.60 15.87 3.04
CA ARG A 114 -12.99 15.94 2.53
C ARG A 114 -13.44 17.30 1.96
N GLY A 115 -12.61 18.35 2.03
CA GLY A 115 -12.95 19.73 1.66
C GLY A 115 -12.04 20.39 0.61
N GLY A 116 -10.93 19.78 0.19
CA GLY A 116 -9.99 20.33 -0.79
C GLY A 116 -8.84 21.17 -0.22
N GLU A 117 -8.69 21.24 1.09
CA GLU A 117 -7.44 21.56 1.77
C GLU A 117 -6.42 20.44 1.55
N ARG A 118 -5.13 20.77 1.65
CA ARG A 118 -4.04 19.87 1.25
C ARG A 118 -3.39 19.32 2.50
N MET A 119 -2.96 18.06 2.43
CA MET A 119 -2.15 17.48 3.50
C MET A 119 -0.87 18.31 3.69
N SER A 120 -0.72 18.91 4.87
CA SER A 120 0.53 19.58 5.25
C SER A 120 1.50 18.54 5.80
N MET A 121 2.79 18.71 5.51
CA MET A 121 3.85 17.87 6.09
C MET A 121 3.94 18.01 7.62
N SER A 122 3.36 19.08 8.18
CA SER A 122 3.29 19.33 9.61
C SER A 122 2.01 18.81 10.29
N HIS A 123 1.02 18.30 9.53
CA HIS A 123 -0.17 17.73 10.13
C HIS A 123 0.20 16.51 10.97
N SER A 124 -0.47 16.38 12.11
CA SER A 124 -0.38 15.27 13.03
C SER A 124 -1.02 14.03 12.43
N VAL A 125 -0.28 12.94 12.51
CA VAL A 125 -0.73 11.61 12.12
C VAL A 125 -0.34 10.59 13.19
N SER A 126 -1.09 9.50 13.26
CA SER A 126 -0.62 8.25 13.85
C SER A 126 -0.30 7.29 12.72
N TYR A 127 0.84 6.60 12.79
CA TYR A 127 1.15 5.56 11.83
C TYR A 127 1.43 4.22 12.49
N TYR A 128 1.20 3.18 11.68
CA TYR A 128 1.52 1.79 11.94
C TYR A 128 2.34 1.28 10.77
N LEU A 129 3.36 0.49 11.07
CA LEU A 129 4.23 -0.09 10.06
C LEU A 129 4.57 -1.52 10.47
N ASP A 130 4.36 -2.45 9.55
CA ASP A 130 4.95 -3.79 9.60
C ASP A 130 5.94 -3.98 8.44
N TYR A 131 7.02 -4.70 8.69
CA TYR A 131 7.99 -5.04 7.67
C TYR A 131 8.74 -6.35 7.94
N THR A 132 9.06 -7.02 6.84
CA THR A 132 9.75 -8.31 6.76
C THR A 132 10.64 -8.33 5.51
N GLU A 133 11.46 -9.37 5.35
CA GLU A 133 12.24 -9.57 4.13
C GLU A 133 11.34 -9.66 2.87
N SER A 134 10.11 -10.15 3.02
CA SER A 134 9.14 -10.30 1.94
C SER A 134 8.33 -9.03 1.66
N GLY A 135 8.52 -7.92 2.38
CA GLY A 135 7.81 -6.67 2.12
C GLY A 135 7.43 -5.86 3.35
N TRP A 136 6.60 -4.84 3.14
CA TRP A 136 6.23 -3.86 4.15
C TRP A 136 4.80 -3.37 3.95
N VAL A 137 4.16 -2.93 5.04
CA VAL A 137 2.81 -2.35 5.05
C VAL A 137 2.77 -1.17 6.00
N PHE A 138 2.37 -0.02 5.49
CA PHE A 138 2.28 1.23 6.21
C PHE A 138 0.83 1.73 6.19
N TYR A 139 0.29 2.01 7.36
CA TYR A 139 -0.99 2.68 7.52
C TYR A 139 -0.75 3.99 8.27
N ALA A 140 -1.44 5.04 7.85
CA ALA A 140 -1.44 6.31 8.55
C ALA A 140 -2.85 6.88 8.64
N GLU A 141 -3.17 7.46 9.79
CA GLU A 141 -4.40 8.19 10.06
C GLU A 141 -4.07 9.60 10.51
N ARG A 142 -4.84 10.57 10.02
CA ARG A 142 -4.71 11.97 10.43
C ARG A 142 -5.44 12.19 11.76
N ASN A 143 -4.90 13.10 12.57
CA ASN A 143 -5.35 13.36 13.94
C ASN A 143 -5.38 14.87 14.27
N GLU A 144 -5.82 15.72 13.34
CA GLU A 144 -5.94 17.16 13.59
C GLU A 144 -7.23 17.53 14.35
N GLY A 145 -8.26 16.68 14.27
CA GLY A 145 -9.53 16.88 14.97
C GLY A 145 -10.38 18.01 14.40
N ASP A 146 -10.14 18.40 13.14
CA ASP A 146 -10.86 19.45 12.43
C ASP A 146 -12.11 18.96 11.67
N GLY A 147 -12.38 17.65 11.72
CA GLY A 147 -13.52 17.01 11.07
C GLY A 147 -13.22 16.46 9.67
N ASN A 148 -11.98 16.57 9.20
CA ASN A 148 -11.51 16.07 7.91
C ASN A 148 -10.45 14.97 8.03
N ASP A 149 -10.34 14.34 9.19
CA ASP A 149 -9.40 13.26 9.43
C ASP A 149 -9.78 11.99 8.63
N GLU A 150 -8.83 11.50 7.83
CA GLU A 150 -8.96 10.25 7.08
C GLU A 150 -7.74 9.33 7.30
N ASP A 151 -7.78 8.14 6.69
CA ASP A 151 -6.73 7.12 6.78
C ASP A 151 -6.35 6.56 5.40
N ILE A 152 -5.07 6.18 5.27
CA ILE A 152 -4.53 5.48 4.09
C ILE A 152 -3.75 4.24 4.52
N ALA A 153 -3.71 3.25 3.62
CA ALA A 153 -2.76 2.14 3.72
C ALA A 153 -2.03 1.94 2.38
N ILE A 154 -0.72 1.78 2.45
CA ILE A 154 0.14 1.48 1.31
C ILE A 154 1.13 0.37 1.69
N GLY A 155 1.60 -0.41 0.73
CA GLY A 155 2.48 -1.53 1.06
C GLY A 155 2.95 -2.30 -0.15
N MET A 156 3.91 -3.18 0.06
CA MET A 156 4.43 -4.10 -0.96
C MET A 156 4.64 -5.48 -0.36
N ALA A 157 4.30 -6.53 -1.11
CA ALA A 157 4.51 -7.92 -0.73
C ALA A 157 5.09 -8.71 -1.90
N GLU A 158 6.20 -9.40 -1.64
CA GLU A 158 6.72 -10.43 -2.53
C GLU A 158 5.70 -11.55 -2.65
N LEU A 159 5.50 -12.02 -3.88
CA LEU A 159 4.61 -13.13 -4.15
C LEU A 159 5.30 -14.46 -3.86
N SER A 160 4.64 -15.30 -3.09
CA SER A 160 4.86 -16.75 -3.14
C SER A 160 4.37 -17.26 -4.49
N LYS A 161 5.28 -17.31 -5.48
CA LYS A 161 4.94 -17.60 -6.87
C LYS A 161 4.38 -19.01 -7.03
N THR A 162 3.29 -19.15 -7.79
CA THR A 162 2.73 -20.46 -8.16
C THR A 162 3.46 -21.10 -9.34
N TRP A 163 4.17 -20.30 -10.14
CA TRP A 163 5.02 -20.73 -11.25
C TRP A 163 6.08 -19.67 -11.57
N ASP A 164 7.13 -20.05 -12.30
CA ASP A 164 8.16 -19.12 -12.74
C ASP A 164 7.67 -18.26 -13.91
N PHE A 165 7.29 -17.02 -13.60
CA PHE A 165 6.95 -15.99 -14.57
C PHE A 165 8.07 -14.97 -14.79
N ASP A 166 9.26 -15.18 -14.20
CA ASP A 166 10.43 -14.34 -14.47
C ASP A 166 10.99 -14.63 -15.86
N SER A 167 10.91 -15.90 -16.28
CA SER A 167 11.35 -16.38 -17.59
C SER A 167 10.26 -16.33 -18.68
N ALA A 168 9.06 -15.86 -18.34
CA ALA A 168 7.92 -15.80 -19.25
C ALA A 168 8.09 -14.69 -20.31
N ALA A 169 7.43 -14.86 -21.46
CA ALA A 169 7.50 -13.89 -22.57
C ALA A 169 6.80 -12.56 -22.25
N ASN A 170 5.79 -12.58 -21.37
CA ASN A 170 5.15 -11.39 -20.84
C ASN A 170 5.81 -11.07 -19.50
N ARG A 171 6.19 -9.82 -19.28
CA ARG A 171 6.80 -9.41 -18.00
C ARG A 171 5.71 -9.23 -16.94
N GLU A 172 5.99 -9.64 -15.71
CA GLU A 172 5.17 -9.35 -14.53
C GLU A 172 6.05 -8.90 -13.35
N SER A 173 5.50 -8.14 -12.40
CA SER A 173 6.21 -7.80 -11.16
C SER A 173 6.13 -8.96 -10.17
N ASN A 174 7.20 -9.15 -9.41
CA ASN A 174 7.23 -10.13 -8.32
C ASN A 174 6.59 -9.63 -7.04
N TYR A 175 6.24 -8.35 -7.00
CA TYR A 175 5.62 -7.70 -5.85
C TYR A 175 4.19 -7.31 -6.17
N ALA A 176 3.27 -7.72 -5.31
CA ALA A 176 1.98 -7.06 -5.20
C ALA A 176 2.17 -5.73 -4.45
N THR A 177 1.41 -4.71 -4.83
CA THR A 177 1.33 -3.47 -4.09
C THR A 177 -0.05 -3.30 -3.47
N LEU A 178 -0.08 -2.99 -2.17
CA LEU A 178 -1.23 -2.44 -1.49
C LEU A 178 -1.34 -0.95 -1.80
N TRP A 179 -2.49 -0.53 -2.33
CA TRP A 179 -2.91 0.86 -2.29
C TRP A 179 -4.34 0.88 -1.78
N HIS A 180 -4.53 1.51 -0.63
CA HIS A 180 -5.83 1.76 -0.04
C HIS A 180 -5.99 3.20 0.39
N ALA A 181 -6.69 3.97 -0.42
CA ALA A 181 -7.00 5.37 -0.13
C ALA A 181 -8.26 5.82 -0.88
N GLN A 182 -8.74 7.02 -0.59
CA GLN A 182 -9.91 7.58 -1.24
C GLN A 182 -9.61 7.99 -2.69
N ALA A 183 -10.46 7.62 -3.66
CA ALA A 183 -10.42 8.22 -5.00
C ALA A 183 -10.98 9.65 -4.99
N TYR A 184 -10.27 10.60 -5.57
CA TYR A 184 -10.80 11.93 -5.90
C TYR A 184 -11.99 11.81 -6.86
N ASP A 185 -13.05 12.57 -6.58
CA ASP A 185 -14.35 12.61 -7.30
C ASP A 185 -15.25 11.37 -7.10
N GLY A 186 -14.91 10.53 -6.13
CA GLY A 186 -15.81 9.54 -5.58
C GLY A 186 -16.88 10.18 -4.68
N ASP A 187 -18.09 9.64 -4.73
CA ASP A 187 -19.05 9.83 -3.64
C ASP A 187 -18.36 9.32 -2.36
N TYR A 188 -18.11 10.24 -1.40
CA TYR A 188 -17.33 10.01 -0.18
C TYR A 188 -17.86 8.83 0.65
N ASP A 189 -19.16 8.58 0.56
CA ASP A 189 -19.84 7.49 1.25
C ASP A 189 -19.87 6.18 0.44
N ASN A 190 -19.46 6.21 -0.83
CA ASN A 190 -19.50 5.06 -1.70
C ASN A 190 -18.22 4.20 -1.56
N ARG A 191 -18.35 3.13 -0.77
CA ARG A 191 -17.34 2.07 -0.63
C ARG A 191 -16.84 1.48 -1.95
N GLU A 192 -17.64 1.47 -3.02
CA GLU A 192 -17.26 0.95 -4.34
C GLU A 192 -16.32 1.89 -5.10
N LYS A 193 -16.23 3.16 -4.69
CA LYS A 193 -15.34 4.17 -5.29
C LYS A 193 -14.04 4.36 -4.50
N ARG A 194 -13.83 3.61 -3.42
CA ARG A 194 -12.55 3.56 -2.71
C ARG A 194 -11.56 2.75 -3.53
N GLN A 195 -10.32 3.22 -3.66
CA GLN A 195 -9.29 2.46 -4.35
C GLN A 195 -8.76 1.42 -3.39
N TRP A 196 -9.42 0.26 -3.34
CA TRP A 196 -8.89 -0.94 -2.72
C TRP A 196 -8.14 -1.72 -3.77
N THR A 197 -6.84 -1.97 -3.59
CA THR A 197 -6.14 -2.71 -4.64
C THR A 197 -4.94 -3.52 -4.18
N ASN A 198 -4.90 -4.78 -4.64
CA ASN A 198 -3.70 -5.59 -4.80
C ASN A 198 -3.24 -5.36 -6.25
N PHE A 199 -2.49 -4.30 -6.47
CA PHE A 199 -1.98 -3.98 -7.80
C PHE A 199 -0.80 -4.87 -8.15
N LEU A 200 -0.77 -5.33 -9.39
CA LEU A 200 0.43 -5.83 -10.03
C LEU A 200 0.91 -4.75 -11.00
N PRO A 201 2.05 -4.10 -10.76
CA PRO A 201 2.51 -2.98 -11.55
C PRO A 201 2.62 -3.23 -13.06
N ALA A 202 2.88 -4.48 -13.50
CA ALA A 202 3.04 -4.79 -14.93
C ALA A 202 1.72 -5.06 -15.69
N MET A 203 0.59 -5.24 -15.00
CA MET A 203 -0.70 -5.60 -15.60
C MET A 203 -1.36 -4.45 -16.37
N SER A 204 -1.86 -4.69 -17.58
CA SER A 204 -2.75 -3.70 -18.24
C SER A 204 -4.10 -3.58 -17.53
N GLY A 205 -4.31 -2.49 -16.80
CA GLY A 205 -5.60 -2.16 -16.18
C GLY A 205 -5.59 -2.14 -14.66
N THR A 206 -6.79 -2.14 -14.06
CA THR A 206 -6.99 -2.34 -12.62
C THR A 206 -6.70 -3.79 -12.24
N GLN A 207 -6.62 -4.07 -10.93
CA GLN A 207 -6.49 -5.41 -10.37
C GLN A 207 -7.33 -6.45 -11.12
N SER A 208 -6.76 -7.64 -11.37
CA SER A 208 -7.51 -8.76 -11.95
C SER A 208 -8.77 -9.04 -11.15
N GLY A 209 -9.91 -9.19 -11.82
CA GLY A 209 -11.16 -9.61 -11.18
C GLY A 209 -11.10 -11.02 -10.58
N SER A 210 -10.06 -11.80 -10.89
CA SER A 210 -9.80 -13.12 -10.31
C SER A 210 -8.86 -13.07 -9.10
N THR A 211 -8.31 -11.90 -8.76
CA THR A 211 -7.53 -11.73 -7.52
C THR A 211 -8.48 -11.77 -6.33
N HIS A 212 -8.19 -12.66 -5.37
CA HIS A 212 -8.92 -12.77 -4.12
C HIS A 212 -8.14 -12.07 -3.02
N HIS A 213 -8.78 -11.10 -2.39
CA HIS A 213 -8.26 -10.50 -1.17
C HIS A 213 -8.44 -11.47 -0.01
N GLY A 214 -7.41 -11.59 0.82
CA GLY A 214 -7.55 -12.20 2.13
C GLY A 214 -8.66 -11.47 2.88
N ARG A 215 -9.63 -12.20 3.40
CA ARG A 215 -10.73 -11.64 4.21
C ARG A 215 -10.56 -12.09 5.64
N GLY A 216 -10.66 -11.16 6.57
CA GLY A 216 -10.89 -11.45 7.98
C GLY A 216 -12.33 -11.08 8.33
N MET A 217 -13.06 -11.99 8.97
CA MET A 217 -14.36 -11.70 9.56
C MET A 217 -14.37 -12.19 11.00
N VAL A 218 -14.88 -11.37 11.91
CA VAL A 218 -15.15 -11.74 13.30
C VAL A 218 -16.19 -12.85 13.29
N ASN A 219 -15.91 -13.98 13.93
CA ASN A 219 -16.99 -14.93 14.23
C ASN A 219 -17.84 -14.32 15.38
N PRO A 220 -19.14 -14.10 15.18
CA PRO A 220 -20.03 -13.53 16.20
C PRO A 220 -20.32 -14.50 17.39
N ASP A 221 -19.72 -15.69 17.41
CA ASP A 221 -19.78 -16.60 18.56
C ASP A 221 -18.90 -16.10 19.71
N ASN A 222 -19.55 -15.75 20.81
CA ASN A 222 -19.01 -15.12 22.02
C ASN A 222 -17.95 -15.95 22.78
N ASN A 223 -17.65 -17.16 22.33
CA ASN A 223 -16.75 -18.09 23.04
C ASN A 223 -15.33 -18.18 22.45
N TYR A 224 -15.12 -17.75 21.22
CA TYR A 224 -13.79 -17.78 20.58
C TYR A 224 -13.71 -16.69 19.50
N ALA A 225 -12.65 -15.88 19.53
CA ALA A 225 -12.28 -14.96 18.45
C ALA A 225 -11.83 -15.77 17.20
N ASN A 226 -12.76 -16.51 16.59
CA ASN A 226 -12.49 -17.31 15.41
C ASN A 226 -12.51 -16.39 14.19
N TYR A 227 -11.36 -15.86 13.82
CA TYR A 227 -11.22 -15.15 12.55
C TYR A 227 -10.75 -16.14 11.49
N THR A 228 -11.62 -16.48 10.53
CA THR A 228 -11.15 -17.17 9.32
C THR A 228 -10.46 -16.16 8.43
N THR A 229 -9.13 -16.27 8.32
CA THR A 229 -8.31 -15.53 7.35
C THR A 229 -7.84 -16.48 6.25
N THR A 230 -7.78 -16.00 5.01
CA THR A 230 -7.09 -16.67 3.90
C THR A 230 -6.00 -15.75 3.38
N ASP A 231 -4.93 -16.31 2.85
CA ASP A 231 -3.93 -15.54 2.12
C ASP A 231 -4.57 -14.84 0.93
N ASN A 232 -3.95 -13.75 0.48
CA ASN A 232 -4.32 -13.13 -0.78
C ASN A 232 -3.89 -14.03 -1.92
N VAL A 233 -4.77 -14.21 -2.89
CA VAL A 233 -4.48 -14.90 -4.14
C VAL A 233 -4.40 -13.86 -5.24
N VAL A 234 -3.22 -13.71 -5.84
CA VAL A 234 -2.94 -12.69 -6.82
C VAL A 234 -2.97 -13.29 -8.22
N ALA A 235 -3.76 -12.69 -9.11
CA ALA A 235 -3.93 -13.11 -10.50
C ALA A 235 -3.52 -12.02 -11.48
N SER A 236 -3.01 -12.42 -12.65
CA SER A 236 -2.59 -11.52 -13.71
C SER A 236 -3.32 -11.74 -15.03
N SER A 237 -3.77 -10.63 -15.61
CA SER A 237 -4.40 -10.59 -16.94
C SER A 237 -3.38 -10.67 -18.08
N GLN A 238 -2.08 -10.48 -17.80
CA GLN A 238 -1.00 -10.72 -18.77
C GLN A 238 -0.98 -12.17 -19.26
N TYR A 239 -1.49 -13.09 -18.44
CA TYR A 239 -1.55 -14.53 -18.71
C TYR A 239 -2.98 -15.04 -18.88
N ARG A 240 -3.89 -14.15 -19.33
CA ARG A 240 -5.29 -14.47 -19.57
C ARG A 240 -5.45 -15.52 -20.67
N ASN A 241 -6.25 -16.55 -20.41
CA ASN A 241 -6.57 -17.56 -21.41
C ASN A 241 -7.63 -17.06 -22.42
N ASN A 242 -7.88 -17.85 -23.48
CA ASN A 242 -8.86 -17.53 -24.52
C ASN A 242 -10.34 -17.48 -24.06
N ARG A 243 -10.62 -17.78 -22.79
CA ARG A 243 -11.96 -17.68 -22.16
C ARG A 243 -12.06 -16.49 -21.21
N ASN A 244 -11.07 -15.58 -21.21
CA ASN A 244 -10.98 -14.43 -20.33
C ASN A 244 -10.77 -14.75 -18.84
N ASN A 245 -10.19 -15.91 -18.52
CA ASN A 245 -9.77 -16.21 -17.14
C ASN A 245 -8.31 -15.81 -16.95
N ASP A 246 -8.05 -15.02 -15.91
CA ASP A 246 -6.71 -14.58 -15.53
C ASP A 246 -5.97 -15.70 -14.79
N ALA A 247 -4.64 -15.76 -14.94
CA ALA A 247 -3.84 -16.79 -14.28
C ALA A 247 -3.50 -16.37 -12.85
N ILE A 248 -3.64 -17.28 -11.89
CA ILE A 248 -3.11 -17.08 -10.53
C ILE A 248 -1.59 -17.16 -10.62
N ILE A 249 -0.90 -16.09 -10.19
CA ILE A 249 0.56 -16.00 -10.25
C ILE A 249 1.23 -16.17 -8.88
N GLY A 250 0.50 -15.96 -7.79
CA GLY A 250 1.08 -16.11 -6.46
C GLY A 250 0.13 -15.80 -5.31
N THR A 251 0.66 -15.88 -4.11
CA THR A 251 -0.03 -15.50 -2.87
C THR A 251 0.85 -14.63 -1.98
N HIS A 252 0.23 -13.88 -1.05
CA HIS A 252 0.93 -13.21 0.04
C HIS A 252 0.00 -13.03 1.25
N ASP A 253 0.58 -12.82 2.42
CA ASP A 253 -0.16 -12.74 3.70
C ASP A 253 0.11 -11.46 4.50
N LEU A 254 0.89 -10.50 3.97
CA LEU A 254 1.25 -9.27 4.69
C LEU A 254 0.08 -8.32 5.02
N TRP A 255 -1.03 -8.39 4.29
CA TRP A 255 -2.23 -7.62 4.60
C TRP A 255 -3.49 -8.37 4.24
N ILE A 256 -4.62 -8.00 4.84
CA ILE A 256 -5.95 -8.49 4.49
C ILE A 256 -6.93 -7.33 4.38
N ARG A 257 -8.03 -7.56 3.68
CA ARG A 257 -9.16 -6.63 3.70
C ARG A 257 -9.95 -6.79 5.00
N GLU A 258 -10.17 -5.69 5.70
CA GLU A 258 -11.04 -5.62 6.88
C GLU A 258 -12.47 -5.34 6.41
N GLU A 259 -13.35 -6.35 6.45
CA GLU A 259 -14.75 -6.25 6.01
C GLU A 259 -15.76 -6.51 7.13
N SER A 260 -15.34 -6.60 8.39
CA SER A 260 -16.19 -6.96 9.52
C SER A 260 -17.23 -5.89 9.90
N GLY A 261 -17.17 -4.70 9.28
CA GLY A 261 -18.18 -3.67 9.50
C GLY A 261 -18.11 -3.12 10.92
N GLN A 262 -19.14 -3.32 11.73
CA GLN A 262 -19.18 -2.86 13.12
C GLN A 262 -18.77 -3.97 14.11
N ASP A 263 -18.50 -5.18 13.62
CA ASP A 263 -18.19 -6.33 14.47
C ASP A 263 -16.74 -6.32 14.97
N ALA A 264 -15.82 -5.60 14.31
CA ALA A 264 -14.47 -5.32 14.81
C ALA A 264 -14.21 -3.82 14.95
N SER A 265 -13.47 -3.48 16.00
CA SER A 265 -13.01 -2.14 16.33
C SER A 265 -11.66 -1.83 15.68
N HIS A 266 -11.33 -0.55 15.60
CA HIS A 266 -9.96 -0.13 15.31
C HIS A 266 -9.00 -0.69 16.37
N GLU A 267 -7.82 -1.11 15.93
CA GLU A 267 -6.78 -1.78 16.71
C GLU A 267 -7.12 -3.17 17.27
N ASP A 268 -8.25 -3.76 16.89
CA ASP A 268 -8.53 -5.15 17.21
C ASP A 268 -7.45 -6.06 16.61
N THR A 269 -7.19 -7.17 17.29
CA THR A 269 -6.16 -8.12 16.88
C THR A 269 -6.81 -9.45 16.51
N ILE A 270 -6.53 -9.90 15.29
CA ILE A 270 -6.85 -11.25 14.86
C ILE A 270 -5.81 -12.20 15.46
N GLN A 271 -6.28 -13.25 16.13
CA GLN A 271 -5.41 -14.28 16.69
C GLN A 271 -5.75 -15.67 16.13
N ASP A 272 -4.76 -16.56 16.09
CA ASP A 272 -4.99 -17.98 15.81
C ASP A 272 -5.44 -18.75 17.07
N SER A 273 -5.72 -20.05 16.92
CA SER A 273 -6.12 -20.93 18.03
C SER A 273 -5.05 -21.09 19.12
N GLY A 274 -3.80 -20.71 18.83
CA GLY A 274 -2.69 -20.69 19.79
C GLY A 274 -2.51 -19.33 20.49
N ALA A 275 -3.41 -18.37 20.25
CA ALA A 275 -3.32 -16.98 20.70
C ALA A 275 -2.12 -16.20 20.11
N ASN A 276 -1.61 -16.63 18.96
CA ASN A 276 -0.62 -15.85 18.21
C ASN A 276 -1.33 -14.74 17.45
N ASN A 277 -0.81 -13.51 17.52
CA ASN A 277 -1.32 -12.38 16.76
C ASN A 277 -1.02 -12.58 15.27
N LEU A 278 -2.05 -12.58 14.42
CA LEU A 278 -1.91 -12.71 12.98
C LEU A 278 -2.01 -11.35 12.29
N TYR A 279 -2.98 -10.53 12.67
CA TYR A 279 -3.24 -9.22 12.05
C TYR A 279 -3.68 -8.17 13.05
N LYS A 280 -3.24 -6.93 12.86
CA LYS A 280 -3.79 -5.73 13.49
C LYS A 280 -4.82 -5.07 12.57
N LEU A 281 -6.04 -4.88 13.04
CA LEU A 281 -7.11 -4.25 12.27
C LEU A 281 -7.04 -2.72 12.38
N LEU A 282 -6.93 -2.02 11.25
CA LEU A 282 -6.80 -0.57 11.15
C LEU A 282 -7.91 -0.03 10.25
N LYS A 283 -8.63 0.98 10.75
CA LYS A 283 -9.94 1.45 10.22
C LYS A 283 -10.46 2.70 10.92
N ALA A 284 -9.58 3.54 11.47
CA ALA A 284 -9.99 4.61 12.40
C ALA A 284 -11.04 5.54 11.79
N HIS A 285 -10.87 5.88 10.52
CA HIS A 285 -11.76 6.80 9.79
C HIS A 285 -12.63 6.08 8.76
N ASN A 286 -12.50 4.75 8.70
CA ASN A 286 -13.21 3.87 7.77
C ASN A 286 -13.00 4.24 6.30
N VAL A 287 -11.91 4.94 5.93
CA VAL A 287 -11.50 5.11 4.54
C VAL A 287 -10.64 3.92 4.17
N ALA A 288 -9.49 3.73 4.81
CA ALA A 288 -8.65 2.54 4.76
C ALA A 288 -9.00 1.51 5.83
N GLN A 289 -9.54 0.37 5.40
CA GLN A 289 -9.95 -0.74 6.27
C GLN A 289 -9.08 -1.98 6.02
N VAL A 290 -7.94 -2.08 6.70
CA VAL A 290 -6.93 -3.11 6.44
C VAL A 290 -6.59 -3.88 7.72
N GLY A 291 -6.28 -5.17 7.58
CA GLY A 291 -5.52 -5.90 8.59
C GLY A 291 -4.06 -5.97 8.19
N ILE A 292 -3.14 -5.42 8.99
CA ILE A 292 -1.69 -5.52 8.76
C ILE A 292 -1.15 -6.78 9.45
N GLY A 293 -0.33 -7.58 8.75
CA GLY A 293 0.30 -8.77 9.30
C GLY A 293 1.15 -8.49 10.54
N MET A 294 1.20 -9.45 11.49
CA MET A 294 1.95 -9.35 12.74
C MET A 294 2.81 -10.59 13.05
N ARG A 295 3.14 -11.40 12.04
CA ARG A 295 3.80 -12.73 12.16
C ARG A 295 5.33 -12.77 12.32
#